data_AF-A0A4V2R192-F1
#
_entry.id   AF-A0A4V2R192-F1
#
_cell.length_a   1.000
_cell.length_b   1.000
_cell.length_c   1.000
_cell.angle_alpha   90.00
_cell.angle_beta   90.00
_cell.angle_gamma   90.00
#
_symmetry.space_group_name_H-M   'P 1'
#
loop_
_entity.id
_entity.type
_entity.pdbx_description
1 polymer ?
#
loop_
_entity_poly.entity_id
_entity_poly.type
_entity_poly.pdbx_seq_one_letter_code
_entity_poly.pdbx_strand_id
1 'polypeptide(L)'
;MPIVTLAEGEISELHLGLKGTMNALFLKDLAAKTHRGIRGRVEESKSGGGLCFGYNVVKQLDSRGDPIRGDREVNEAEANVERRIFREFAAGVGPRTIARTLNEEGIPGPNGKLWSDTTIRGHVKRARVW
;
A
#
# COMPACT_ATOMS: atom_id res chain seq x y z
N MET A 1 39.64 -4.89 -22.11
CA MET A 1 39.31 -6.12 -21.36
C MET A 1 37.85 -6.47 -21.66
N PRO A 2 37.56 -7.68 -22.15
CA PRO A 2 36.20 -8.12 -22.39
C PRO A 2 35.42 -8.27 -21.07
N ILE A 3 34.15 -7.86 -21.06
CA ILE A 3 33.25 -7.99 -19.90
C ILE A 3 32.62 -9.37 -19.98
N VAL A 4 32.82 -10.22 -18.97
CA VAL A 4 32.33 -11.61 -18.97
C VAL A 4 31.38 -11.81 -17.78
N THR A 5 30.22 -12.42 -18.00
CA THR A 5 29.28 -12.76 -16.91
C THR A 5 29.16 -14.27 -16.73
N LEU A 6 28.89 -14.70 -15.49
CA LEU A 6 28.75 -16.12 -15.12
C LEU A 6 27.60 -16.84 -15.84
N ALA A 7 26.58 -16.10 -16.29
CA ALA A 7 25.42 -16.69 -16.96
C ALA A 7 25.60 -16.83 -18.48
N GLU A 8 26.43 -16.01 -19.13
CA GLU A 8 26.42 -15.86 -20.59
C GLU A 8 27.79 -15.70 -21.26
N GLY A 9 28.88 -15.63 -20.51
CA GLY A 9 30.20 -15.41 -21.10
C GLY A 9 30.43 -13.95 -21.52
N GLU A 10 31.14 -13.73 -22.63
CA GLU A 10 31.58 -12.40 -23.09
C GLU A 10 30.44 -11.54 -23.63
N ILE A 11 30.27 -10.35 -23.05
CA ILE A 11 29.23 -9.37 -23.39
C ILE A 11 29.79 -8.39 -24.43
N SER A 12 29.25 -8.46 -25.63
CA SER A 12 29.48 -7.47 -26.69
C SER A 12 28.50 -6.27 -26.59
N GLU A 13 28.82 -5.17 -27.25
CA GLU A 13 27.95 -3.97 -27.30
C GLU A 13 26.54 -4.30 -27.86
N LEU A 14 26.44 -5.27 -28.77
CA LEU A 14 25.17 -5.78 -29.28
C LEU A 14 24.34 -6.48 -28.19
N HIS A 15 24.97 -7.28 -27.33
CA HIS A 15 24.30 -7.91 -26.19
C HIS A 15 23.78 -6.87 -25.21
N LEU A 16 24.54 -5.79 -24.97
CA LEU A 16 24.14 -4.71 -24.07
C LEU A 16 22.91 -3.96 -24.61
N GLY A 17 22.90 -3.59 -25.88
CA GLY A 17 21.78 -2.90 -26.52
C GLY A 17 20.51 -3.75 -26.61
N LEU A 18 20.66 -5.02 -27.00
CA LEU A 18 19.54 -5.95 -27.12
C LEU A 18 18.93 -6.29 -25.74
N LYS A 19 19.76 -6.57 -24.72
CA LYS A 19 19.27 -6.85 -23.37
C LYS A 19 18.70 -5.63 -22.67
N GLY A 20 19.29 -4.45 -22.88
CA GLY A 20 18.78 -3.21 -22.31
C GLY A 20 17.34 -2.93 -22.79
N THR A 21 17.09 -3.10 -24.09
CA THR A 21 15.75 -2.93 -24.66
C THR A 21 14.79 -4.06 -24.25
N MET A 22 15.24 -5.32 -24.23
CA MET A 22 14.43 -6.45 -23.77
C MET A 22 14.00 -6.30 -22.30
N ASN A 23 14.91 -5.94 -21.40
CA ASN A 23 14.60 -5.73 -19.99
C ASN A 23 13.62 -4.57 -19.79
N ALA A 24 13.76 -3.49 -20.56
CA ALA A 24 12.81 -2.37 -20.51
C ALA A 24 11.40 -2.79 -20.93
N LEU A 25 11.27 -3.58 -22.01
CA LEU A 25 9.99 -4.14 -22.45
C LEU A 25 9.41 -5.11 -21.42
N PHE A 26 10.25 -5.98 -20.84
CA PHE A 26 9.84 -6.91 -19.79
C PHE A 26 9.30 -6.18 -18.55
N LEU A 27 9.98 -5.12 -18.09
CA LEU A 27 9.52 -4.32 -16.96
C LEU A 27 8.18 -3.64 -17.24
N LYS A 28 7.97 -3.14 -18.47
CA LYS A 28 6.70 -2.54 -18.89
C LYS A 28 5.56 -3.56 -18.85
N ASP A 29 5.79 -4.76 -19.38
CA ASP A 29 4.80 -5.83 -19.38
C ASP A 29 4.54 -6.36 -17.97
N LEU A 30 5.57 -6.46 -17.14
CA LEU A 30 5.46 -6.86 -15.74
C LEU A 30 4.64 -5.86 -14.93
N ALA A 31 4.87 -4.55 -15.15
CA ALA A 31 4.06 -3.50 -14.53
C ALA A 31 2.59 -3.62 -14.96
N ALA A 32 2.33 -3.81 -16.26
CA ALA A 32 0.97 -3.99 -16.77
C ALA A 32 0.27 -5.23 -16.18
N LYS A 33 0.97 -6.37 -16.06
CA LYS A 33 0.45 -7.59 -15.43
C LYS A 33 0.15 -7.38 -13.94
N THR A 34 1.04 -6.69 -13.23
CA THR A 34 0.85 -6.37 -11.80
C THR A 34 -0.38 -5.49 -11.60
N HIS A 35 -0.52 -4.43 -12.39
CA HIS A 35 -1.69 -3.55 -12.33
C HIS A 35 -2.99 -4.28 -12.63
N ARG A 36 -3.02 -5.14 -13.66
CA ARG A 36 -4.20 -5.96 -13.96
C ARG A 36 -4.52 -6.92 -12.81
N GLY A 37 -3.51 -7.56 -12.23
CA GLY A 37 -3.68 -8.43 -11.07
C GLY A 37 -4.31 -7.70 -9.89
N ILE A 38 -3.76 -6.55 -9.50
CA ILE A 38 -4.29 -5.72 -8.40
C ILE A 38 -5.74 -5.30 -8.68
N ARG A 39 -6.03 -4.86 -9.92
CA ARG A 39 -7.39 -4.45 -10.31
C ARG A 39 -8.38 -5.60 -10.16
N GLY A 40 -8.05 -6.81 -10.64
CA GLY A 40 -8.92 -7.98 -10.48
C GLY A 40 -9.25 -8.29 -9.02
N ARG A 41 -8.30 -8.05 -8.10
CA ARG A 41 -8.54 -8.19 -6.66
C ARG A 41 -9.54 -7.16 -6.15
N VAL A 42 -9.40 -5.90 -6.57
CA VAL A 42 -10.33 -4.83 -6.18
C VAL A 42 -11.74 -5.08 -6.72
N GLU A 43 -11.87 -5.57 -7.96
CA GLU A 43 -13.15 -5.95 -8.57
C GLU A 43 -13.82 -7.12 -7.82
N GLU A 44 -13.04 -8.04 -7.24
CA GLU A 44 -13.52 -9.09 -6.34
C GLU A 44 -13.86 -8.59 -4.90
N SER A 45 -13.89 -7.27 -4.66
CA SER A 45 -14.04 -6.66 -3.33
C SER A 45 -12.93 -7.05 -2.35
N LYS A 46 -11.75 -7.40 -2.86
CA LYS A 46 -10.57 -7.75 -2.05
C LYS A 46 -9.56 -6.61 -2.06
N SER A 47 -8.77 -6.53 -1.01
CA SER A 47 -7.73 -5.51 -0.87
C SER A 47 -6.66 -5.65 -1.96
N GLY A 48 -6.48 -4.59 -2.75
CA GLY A 48 -5.39 -4.44 -3.73
C GLY A 48 -4.08 -3.91 -3.14
N GLY A 49 -4.00 -3.74 -1.81
CA GLY A 49 -2.90 -3.07 -1.13
C GLY A 49 -2.62 -3.59 0.29
N GLY A 50 -1.89 -2.79 1.07
CA GLY A 50 -1.64 -3.10 2.48
C GLY A 50 -2.89 -2.87 3.35
N LEU A 51 -2.80 -3.20 4.64
CA LEU A 51 -3.86 -2.89 5.60
C LEU A 51 -3.95 -1.37 5.81
N CYS A 52 -5.17 -0.85 5.71
CA CYS A 52 -5.53 0.54 6.00
C CYS A 52 -6.10 0.62 7.43
N PHE A 53 -5.88 1.74 8.11
CA PHE A 53 -6.52 1.98 9.41
C PHE A 53 -8.04 2.02 9.24
N GLY A 54 -8.82 1.52 10.19
CA GLY A 54 -10.27 1.37 10.03
C GLY A 54 -10.70 0.00 9.50
N TYR A 55 -9.76 -0.91 9.21
CA TYR A 55 -10.04 -2.24 8.67
C TYR A 55 -9.23 -3.33 9.38
N ASN A 56 -9.85 -4.50 9.58
CA ASN A 56 -9.16 -5.70 10.04
C ASN A 56 -8.94 -6.69 8.87
N VAL A 57 -7.91 -7.51 8.96
CA VAL A 57 -7.70 -8.63 8.03
C VAL A 57 -8.58 -9.80 8.45
N VAL A 58 -9.50 -10.18 7.57
CA VAL A 58 -10.31 -11.38 7.75
C VAL A 58 -9.49 -12.59 7.36
N LYS A 59 -9.25 -13.50 8.31
CA LYS A 59 -8.54 -14.75 8.09
C LYS A 59 -9.56 -15.87 7.92
N GLN A 60 -9.81 -16.27 6.67
CA GLN A 60 -10.70 -17.37 6.33
C GLN A 60 -9.97 -18.42 5.50
N LEU A 61 -10.46 -19.65 5.55
CA LEU A 61 -10.04 -20.75 4.68
C LEU A 61 -11.15 -21.04 3.68
N ASP A 62 -10.79 -21.41 2.45
CA ASP A 62 -11.74 -21.83 1.45
C ASP A 62 -12.17 -23.30 1.67
N SER A 63 -13.05 -23.79 0.80
CA SER A 63 -13.53 -25.18 0.82
C SER A 63 -12.44 -26.25 0.69
N ARG A 64 -11.23 -25.88 0.27
CA ARG A 64 -10.06 -26.77 0.10
C ARG A 64 -9.05 -26.62 1.24
N GLY A 65 -9.32 -25.74 2.20
CA GLY A 65 -8.42 -25.45 3.33
C GLY A 65 -7.34 -24.41 3.00
N ASP A 66 -7.39 -23.77 1.83
CA ASP A 66 -6.45 -22.73 1.44
C ASP A 66 -6.87 -21.36 2.02
N PRO A 67 -5.92 -20.54 2.50
CA PRO A 67 -6.25 -19.25 3.07
C PRO A 67 -6.76 -18.24 2.03
N ILE A 68 -7.96 -17.73 2.25
CA ILE A 68 -8.52 -16.63 1.46
C ILE A 68 -7.80 -15.35 1.87
N ARG A 69 -7.09 -14.76 0.90
CA ARG A 69 -6.34 -13.51 1.11
C ARG A 69 -7.13 -12.32 0.61
N GLY A 70 -6.96 -11.18 1.25
CA GLY A 70 -7.45 -9.89 0.76
C GLY A 70 -8.80 -9.46 1.32
N ASP A 71 -9.52 -10.34 2.01
CA ASP A 71 -10.76 -9.98 2.69
C ASP A 71 -10.47 -9.01 3.85
N ARG A 72 -11.38 -8.05 4.00
CA ARG A 72 -11.31 -7.00 5.01
C ARG A 72 -12.69 -6.82 5.63
N GLU A 73 -12.71 -6.55 6.91
CA GLU A 73 -13.91 -6.10 7.63
C GLU A 73 -13.64 -4.70 8.18
N VAL A 74 -14.70 -3.91 8.30
CA VAL A 74 -14.62 -2.57 8.89
C VAL A 74 -14.43 -2.74 10.40
N ASN A 75 -13.38 -2.11 10.93
CA ASN A 75 -13.23 -1.92 12.36
C ASN A 75 -13.97 -0.63 12.74
N GLU A 76 -15.21 -0.74 13.21
CA GLU A 76 -16.05 0.42 13.52
C GLU A 76 -15.43 1.36 14.55
N ALA A 77 -14.61 0.86 15.48
CA ALA A 77 -13.93 1.72 16.46
C ALA A 77 -12.91 2.63 15.76
N GLU A 78 -12.03 2.07 14.94
CA GLU A 78 -11.05 2.83 14.16
C GLU A 78 -11.71 3.71 13.08
N ALA A 79 -12.75 3.20 12.41
CA ALA A 79 -13.50 3.94 11.40
C ALA A 79 -14.23 5.17 12.00
N ASN A 80 -14.70 5.08 13.24
CA ASN A 80 -15.28 6.23 13.94
C ASN A 80 -14.24 7.33 14.24
N VAL A 81 -13.00 6.95 14.58
CA VAL A 81 -11.89 7.89 14.74
C VAL A 81 -11.58 8.59 13.42
N GLU A 82 -11.55 7.84 12.31
CA GLU A 82 -11.37 8.41 10.97
C GLU A 82 -12.48 9.41 10.62
N ARG A 83 -13.76 9.01 10.77
CA ARG A 83 -14.91 9.89 10.52
C ARG A 83 -14.82 11.18 11.34
N ARG A 84 -14.36 11.09 12.60
CA ARG A 84 -14.14 12.26 13.46
C ARG A 84 -13.05 13.18 12.90
N ILE A 85 -11.90 12.64 12.52
CA ILE A 85 -10.79 13.40 11.93
C ILE A 85 -11.25 14.18 10.70
N PHE A 86 -12.01 13.53 9.81
CA PHE A 86 -12.54 14.20 8.62
C PHE A 86 -13.49 15.35 8.98
N ARG A 87 -14.37 15.17 9.98
CA ARG A 87 -15.25 16.24 10.45
C ARG A 87 -14.48 17.41 11.04
N GLU A 88 -13.50 17.14 11.91
CA GLU A 88 -12.67 18.17 12.53
C GLU A 88 -11.83 18.93 11.48
N PHE A 89 -11.24 18.21 10.53
CA PHE A 89 -10.48 18.81 9.44
C PHE A 89 -11.38 19.67 8.54
N ALA A 90 -12.57 19.19 8.19
CA ALA A 90 -13.56 19.95 7.41
C ALA A 90 -14.07 21.19 8.17
N ALA A 91 -14.10 21.14 9.50
CA ALA A 91 -14.41 22.27 10.37
C ALA A 91 -13.23 23.26 10.52
N GLY A 92 -12.10 23.03 9.84
CA GLY A 92 -10.93 23.91 9.84
C GLY A 92 -9.95 23.66 11.01
N VAL A 93 -10.12 22.58 11.77
CA VAL A 93 -9.18 22.23 12.84
C VAL A 93 -7.85 21.78 12.23
N GLY A 94 -6.76 22.40 12.65
CA GLY A 94 -5.43 22.10 12.12
C GLY A 94 -4.98 20.66 12.45
N PRO A 95 -4.29 19.95 11.54
CA PRO A 95 -3.83 18.57 11.73
C PRO A 95 -3.02 18.31 13.01
N ARG A 96 -2.23 19.28 13.45
CA ARG A 96 -1.46 19.19 14.71
C ARG A 96 -2.37 19.17 15.94
N THR A 97 -3.43 19.97 15.91
CA THR A 97 -4.42 20.04 16.99
C THR A 97 -5.18 18.72 17.07
N ILE A 98 -5.67 18.22 15.94
CA ILE A 98 -6.37 16.94 15.87
C ILE A 98 -5.48 15.81 16.43
N ALA A 99 -4.24 15.71 15.96
CA ALA A 99 -3.31 14.68 16.43
C ALA A 99 -3.03 14.77 17.93
N ARG A 100 -2.85 16.00 18.46
CA ARG A 100 -2.66 16.21 19.90
C ARG A 100 -3.87 15.75 20.70
N THR A 101 -5.07 16.16 20.30
CA THR A 101 -6.33 15.80 20.98
C THR A 101 -6.51 14.28 21.01
N LEU A 102 -6.30 13.58 19.89
CA LEU A 102 -6.39 12.11 19.85
C LEU A 102 -5.39 11.43 20.78
N ASN A 103 -4.16 11.96 20.86
CA ASN A 103 -3.13 11.43 21.74
C ASN A 103 -3.43 11.69 23.23
N GLU A 104 -3.96 12.87 23.56
CA GLU A 104 -4.38 13.23 24.93
C GLU A 104 -5.53 12.33 25.42
N GLU A 105 -6.41 11.92 24.52
CA GLU A 105 -7.49 10.96 24.79
C GLU A 105 -7.01 9.49 24.82
N GLY A 106 -5.72 9.24 24.54
CA GLY A 106 -5.14 7.90 24.54
C GLY A 106 -5.58 7.04 23.35
N ILE A 107 -6.07 7.63 22.26
CA ILE A 107 -6.51 6.89 21.08
C ILE A 107 -5.27 6.44 20.28
N PRO A 108 -5.05 5.13 20.11
CA PRO A 108 -3.92 4.63 19.33
C PRO A 108 -4.10 4.97 17.84
N GLY A 109 -3.04 5.47 17.22
CA GLY A 109 -2.98 5.67 15.77
C GLY A 109 -2.51 4.42 15.02
N PRO A 110 -2.30 4.53 13.70
CA PRO A 110 -1.97 3.39 12.84
C PRO A 110 -0.77 2.58 13.33
N ASN A 111 -0.93 1.26 13.39
CA ASN A 111 0.05 0.31 13.94
C ASN A 111 0.38 0.53 15.43
N GLY A 112 -0.55 1.08 16.21
CA GLY A 112 -0.39 1.31 17.65
C GLY A 112 0.53 2.48 18.00
N LYS A 113 0.85 3.34 17.03
CA LYS A 113 1.70 4.53 17.24
C LYS A 113 0.86 5.74 17.60
N LEU A 114 1.49 6.77 18.17
CA LEU A 114 0.84 8.06 18.38
C LEU A 114 0.46 8.73 17.04
N TRP A 115 -0.58 9.54 17.08
CA TRP A 115 -1.01 10.40 15.99
C TRP A 115 0.03 11.50 15.74
N SER A 116 0.30 11.77 14.45
CA SER A 116 1.14 12.89 14.01
C SER A 116 0.42 13.72 12.96
N ASP A 117 0.88 14.96 12.74
CA ASP A 117 0.31 15.84 11.70
C ASP A 117 0.38 15.21 10.30
N THR A 118 1.47 14.48 10.01
CA THR A 118 1.65 13.73 8.76
C THR A 118 0.73 12.54 8.63
N THR A 119 0.33 11.93 9.74
CA THR A 119 -0.66 10.85 9.75
C THR A 119 -2.03 11.43 9.38
N ILE A 120 -2.40 12.57 9.96
CA ILE A 120 -3.68 13.23 9.71
C ILE A 120 -3.82 13.76 8.27
N ARG A 121 -2.84 14.54 7.80
CA ARG A 121 -2.92 15.16 6.46
C ARG A 121 -2.49 14.24 5.31
N GLY A 122 -1.95 13.06 5.63
CA GLY A 122 -1.28 12.19 4.68
C GLY A 122 0.06 12.75 4.18
N HIS A 123 0.84 11.92 3.49
CA HIS A 123 2.12 12.31 2.90
C HIS A 123 2.09 12.08 1.38
N VAL A 124 2.26 13.15 0.59
CA VAL A 124 2.13 13.16 -0.87
C VAL A 124 3.00 12.10 -1.56
N LYS A 125 4.26 11.93 -1.14
CA LYS A 125 5.16 10.89 -1.69
C LYS A 125 4.74 9.45 -1.41
N ARG A 126 3.89 9.21 -0.41
CA ARG A 126 3.52 7.85 0.00
C ARG A 126 2.25 7.37 -0.72
N ALA A 127 1.55 8.26 -1.45
CA ALA A 127 0.27 8.02 -2.13
C ALA A 127 -0.74 7.18 -1.30
N ARG A 128 -0.55 7.18 0.03
CA ARG A 128 -1.32 6.44 1.01
C ARG A 128 -1.84 7.50 1.95
N VAL A 129 -3.09 7.86 1.71
CA VAL A 129 -3.91 8.51 2.71
C VAL A 129 -4.83 7.39 3.16
N TRP A 130 -4.64 6.93 4.39
CA TRP A 130 -5.38 5.87 5.09
C TRP A 130 -5.33 4.47 4.45
#